data_AF-A0A126JIB6-F1
#
_entry.id   AF-A0A126JIB6-F1
#
_cell.length_a   1.000
_cell.length_b   1.000
_cell.length_c   1.000
_cell.angle_alpha   90.00
_cell.angle_beta   90.00
_cell.angle_gamma   90.00
#
_symmetry.space_group_name_H-M   'P 1'
#
loop_
_entity.id
_entity.type
_entity.pdbx_description
1 polymer ?
#
loop_
_entity_poly.entity_id
_entity_poly.type
_entity_poly.pdbx_seq_one_letter_code
_entity_poly.pdbx_strand_id
1 'polypeptide(L)'
;MFNVKDYIDGIEKYKDNIAIYNKLIELKNIYLDINHLNKTQQEIYALALEIVEDLFNPLQIYKEPIIPLSFLQSNIGKILLDVINGSYNRMISINDVVEMSKTEKNKKGYSYQYINKEIKAGKLRGIKHNGSWQIQYKDAVKFLETKNIIIY
;
A
#
# COMPACT_ATOMS: atom_id res chain seq x y z
N MET A 1 9.25 5.79 8.78
CA MET A 1 8.27 6.59 8.00
C MET A 1 8.26 6.01 6.59
N PHE A 2 7.10 5.64 6.05
CA PHE A 2 7.01 4.87 4.80
C PHE A 2 6.96 5.81 3.59
N ASN A 3 7.82 5.57 2.61
CA ASN A 3 7.86 6.30 1.35
C ASN A 3 7.25 5.44 0.24
N VAL A 4 6.05 5.80 -0.25
CA VAL A 4 5.29 5.03 -1.26
C VAL A 4 6.13 4.64 -2.49
N LYS A 5 7.07 5.49 -2.89
CA LYS A 5 7.93 5.26 -4.06
C LYS A 5 8.83 4.02 -3.91
N ASP A 6 9.49 3.86 -2.77
CA ASP A 6 10.42 2.74 -2.54
C ASP A 6 9.69 1.38 -2.48
N TYR A 7 8.36 1.36 -2.34
CA TYR A 7 7.54 0.14 -2.29
C TYR A 7 7.07 -0.30 -3.67
N ILE A 8 6.79 0.64 -4.58
CA ILE A 8 6.41 0.35 -5.98
C ILE A 8 7.61 -0.26 -6.72
N ASP A 9 8.80 0.30 -6.53
CA ASP A 9 10.05 -0.17 -7.16
C ASP A 9 10.40 -1.62 -6.77
N GLY A 10 9.93 -2.10 -5.62
CA GLY A 10 10.14 -3.48 -5.18
C GLY A 10 9.39 -4.51 -6.02
N ILE A 11 8.19 -4.18 -6.53
CA ILE A 11 7.32 -5.09 -7.31
C ILE A 11 7.79 -5.17 -8.75
N GLU A 12 8.28 -4.04 -9.26
CA GLU A 12 8.82 -3.86 -10.61
C GLU A 12 9.89 -4.90 -10.98
N LYS A 13 10.70 -5.36 -10.03
CA LYS A 13 11.73 -6.39 -10.27
C LYS A 13 11.16 -7.76 -10.69
N TYR A 14 9.85 -7.98 -10.54
CA TYR A 14 9.17 -9.20 -10.95
C TYR A 14 8.41 -9.08 -12.27
N LYS A 15 8.54 -7.95 -13.00
CA LYS A 15 7.83 -7.72 -14.26
C LYS A 15 8.00 -8.82 -15.30
N ASP A 16 9.14 -9.49 -15.31
CA ASP A 16 9.42 -10.59 -16.25
C ASP A 16 8.63 -11.88 -15.91
N ASN A 17 8.11 -12.00 -14.68
CA ASN A 17 7.19 -13.06 -14.27
C ASN A 17 5.79 -12.47 -14.09
N ILE A 18 5.02 -12.43 -15.19
CA ILE A 18 3.70 -11.80 -15.26
C ILE A 18 2.73 -12.35 -14.20
N ALA A 19 2.76 -13.66 -13.92
CA ALA A 19 1.86 -14.27 -12.94
C ALA A 19 2.13 -13.72 -11.52
N ILE A 20 3.39 -13.75 -11.08
CA ILE A 20 3.80 -13.23 -9.77
C ILE A 20 3.60 -11.73 -9.69
N TYR A 21 3.96 -11.00 -10.75
CA TYR A 21 3.80 -9.55 -10.85
C TYR A 21 2.34 -9.13 -10.64
N ASN A 22 1.40 -9.78 -11.32
CA ASN A 22 -0.03 -9.47 -11.20
C ASN A 22 -0.55 -9.76 -9.78
N LYS A 23 -0.16 -10.88 -9.16
CA LYS A 23 -0.53 -11.20 -7.77
C LYS A 23 0.03 -10.18 -6.78
N LEU A 24 1.28 -9.73 -6.96
CA LEU A 24 1.89 -8.70 -6.12
C LEU A 24 1.22 -7.33 -6.27
N ILE A 25 0.81 -6.95 -7.49
CA ILE A 25 0.03 -5.73 -7.72
C ILE A 25 -1.35 -5.82 -7.07
N GLU A 26 -2.01 -6.97 -7.15
CA GLU A 26 -3.27 -7.20 -6.46
C GLU A 26 -3.11 -7.07 -4.94
N LEU A 27 -2.08 -7.72 -4.37
CA LEU A 27 -1.77 -7.63 -2.94
C LEU A 27 -1.46 -6.20 -2.50
N LYS A 28 -0.73 -5.43 -3.32
CA LYS A 28 -0.49 -3.98 -3.12
C LYS A 28 -1.82 -3.22 -3.02
N ASN A 29 -2.74 -3.47 -3.94
CA ASN A 29 -4.02 -2.77 -3.99
C ASN A 29 -4.91 -3.11 -2.78
N ILE A 30 -4.87 -4.35 -2.30
CA ILE A 30 -5.53 -4.77 -1.06
C ILE A 30 -4.88 -4.06 0.14
N TYR A 31 -3.55 -4.09 0.24
CA TYR A 31 -2.83 -3.44 1.35
C TYR A 31 -3.09 -1.93 1.45
N LEU A 32 -3.20 -1.26 0.30
CA LEU A 32 -3.49 0.17 0.21
C LEU A 32 -4.99 0.50 0.30
N ASP A 33 -5.84 -0.52 0.36
CA ASP A 33 -7.31 -0.41 0.36
C ASP A 33 -7.84 0.40 -0.85
N ILE A 34 -7.24 0.18 -2.03
CA ILE A 34 -7.61 0.85 -3.28
C ILE A 34 -8.80 0.15 -3.95
N ASN A 35 -8.97 -1.17 -3.75
CA ASN A 35 -10.00 -1.97 -4.44
C ASN A 35 -10.61 -3.07 -3.52
N HIS A 36 -11.18 -2.71 -2.35
CA HIS A 36 -11.89 -3.67 -1.50
C HIS A 36 -13.28 -4.09 -2.00
N LEU A 37 -13.43 -4.36 -3.30
CA LEU A 37 -14.62 -5.03 -3.78
C LEU A 37 -14.34 -6.55 -3.82
N ASN A 38 -14.75 -7.21 -2.73
CA ASN A 38 -15.19 -8.62 -2.66
C ASN A 38 -14.20 -9.72 -2.22
N LYS A 39 -13.10 -9.43 -1.51
CA LYS A 39 -12.28 -10.50 -0.90
C LYS A 39 -12.44 -10.57 0.63
N THR A 40 -12.75 -11.76 1.12
CA THR A 40 -12.71 -12.14 2.52
C THR A 40 -11.27 -12.18 3.03
N GLN A 41 -11.09 -12.13 4.35
CA GLN A 41 -9.77 -12.25 4.98
C GLN A 41 -9.07 -13.57 4.62
N GLN A 42 -9.84 -14.66 4.43
CA GLN A 42 -9.31 -15.95 4.01
C GLN A 42 -8.76 -15.91 2.58
N GLU A 43 -9.47 -15.27 1.65
CA GLU A 43 -9.00 -15.11 0.26
C GLU A 43 -7.76 -14.24 0.16
N ILE A 44 -7.67 -13.20 1.01
CA ILE A 44 -6.51 -12.33 1.10
C ILE A 44 -5.29 -13.10 1.64
N TYR A 45 -5.49 -13.91 2.68
CA TYR A 45 -4.45 -14.77 3.25
C TYR A 45 -3.98 -15.83 2.23
N ALA A 46 -4.90 -16.47 1.52
CA ALA A 46 -4.58 -17.44 0.48
C ALA A 46 -3.73 -16.82 -0.65
N LEU A 47 -4.10 -15.62 -1.11
CA LEU A 47 -3.31 -14.89 -2.11
C LEU A 47 -1.86 -14.64 -1.63
N ALA A 48 -1.69 -14.23 -0.37
CA ALA A 48 -0.37 -13.99 0.20
C ALA A 48 0.47 -15.27 0.27
N LEU A 49 -0.14 -16.41 0.64
CA LEU A 49 0.54 -17.70 0.66
C LEU A 49 0.93 -18.17 -0.75
N GLU A 50 0.04 -18.04 -1.73
CA GLU A 50 0.35 -18.39 -3.12
C GLU A 50 1.56 -17.62 -3.65
N ILE A 51 1.65 -16.32 -3.35
CA ILE A 51 2.82 -15.51 -3.74
C ILE A 51 4.10 -16.06 -3.12
N VAL A 52 4.06 -16.49 -1.85
CA VAL A 52 5.23 -17.06 -1.16
C VAL A 52 5.64 -18.38 -1.79
N GLU A 53 4.70 -19.28 -2.08
CA GLU A 53 4.96 -20.54 -2.78
C GLU A 53 5.54 -20.29 -4.18
N ASP A 54 4.92 -19.40 -4.97
CA ASP A 54 5.38 -19.08 -6.33
C ASP A 54 6.80 -18.48 -6.34
N LEU A 55 7.16 -17.69 -5.32
CA LEU A 55 8.46 -17.04 -5.22
C LEU A 55 9.58 -17.95 -4.70
N PHE A 56 9.28 -18.82 -3.72
CA PHE A 56 10.30 -19.54 -2.95
C PHE A 56 10.22 -21.06 -3.07
N ASN A 57 9.15 -21.58 -3.65
CA ASN A 57 8.93 -23.01 -3.87
C ASN A 57 8.14 -23.30 -5.17
N PRO A 58 8.49 -22.71 -6.33
CA PRO A 58 7.66 -22.78 -7.55
C PRO A 58 7.46 -24.19 -8.10
N LEU A 59 8.36 -25.13 -7.76
CA LEU A 59 8.29 -26.52 -8.18
C LEU A 59 7.74 -27.45 -7.08
N GLN A 60 7.33 -26.90 -5.93
CA GLN A 60 6.83 -27.64 -4.77
C GLN A 60 7.77 -28.77 -4.31
N ILE A 61 9.08 -28.55 -4.45
CA ILE A 61 10.11 -29.55 -4.12
C ILE A 61 10.22 -29.69 -2.61
N TYR A 62 10.03 -28.59 -1.88
CA TYR A 62 10.06 -28.57 -0.42
C TYR A 62 8.64 -28.67 0.14
N LYS A 63 8.54 -29.29 1.33
CA LYS A 63 7.28 -29.33 2.08
C LYS A 63 6.82 -27.94 2.53
N GLU A 64 7.77 -27.02 2.72
CA GLU A 64 7.52 -25.65 3.14
C GLU A 64 8.47 -24.69 2.40
N PRO A 65 8.01 -23.48 2.03
CA PRO A 65 8.86 -22.46 1.42
C PRO A 65 9.96 -21.97 2.36
N ILE A 66 11.19 -21.87 1.85
CA ILE A 66 12.31 -21.27 2.60
C ILE A 66 12.42 -19.81 2.21
N ILE A 67 11.99 -18.91 3.10
CA ILE A 67 11.96 -17.46 2.84
C ILE A 67 13.22 -16.80 3.41
N PRO A 68 14.05 -16.12 2.59
CA PRO A 68 15.19 -15.38 3.09
C PRO A 68 14.79 -14.22 4.01
N LEU A 69 15.50 -14.03 5.12
CA LEU A 69 15.27 -12.88 6.02
C LEU A 69 15.38 -11.53 5.31
N SER A 70 16.28 -11.41 4.33
CA SER A 70 16.42 -10.20 3.52
C SER A 70 15.15 -9.88 2.72
N PHE A 71 14.40 -10.90 2.29
CA PHE A 71 13.11 -10.69 1.65
C PHE A 71 12.06 -10.20 2.65
N LEU A 72 11.98 -10.80 3.85
CA LEU A 72 11.05 -10.35 4.89
C LEU A 72 11.32 -8.91 5.33
N GLN A 73 12.57 -8.48 5.30
CA GLN A 73 12.97 -7.08 5.57
C GLN A 73 12.67 -6.13 4.41
N SER A 74 12.46 -6.66 3.20
CA SER A 74 12.11 -5.87 2.03
C SER A 74 10.70 -5.28 2.14
N ASN A 75 10.42 -4.28 1.32
CA ASN A 75 9.13 -3.60 1.28
C ASN A 75 7.98 -4.55 0.90
N ILE A 76 8.21 -5.48 -0.03
CA ILE A 76 7.23 -6.51 -0.39
C ILE A 76 7.02 -7.51 0.75
N GLY A 77 8.12 -7.95 1.39
CA GLY A 77 8.03 -8.86 2.53
C GLY A 77 7.18 -8.28 3.65
N LYS A 78 7.33 -6.99 3.95
CA LYS A 78 6.49 -6.28 4.93
C LYS A 78 5.02 -6.24 4.53
N ILE A 79 4.70 -5.95 3.26
CA ILE A 79 3.31 -6.00 2.76
C ILE A 79 2.72 -7.40 2.94
N LEU A 80 3.44 -8.43 2.52
CA LEU A 80 3.02 -9.82 2.69
C LEU A 80 2.75 -10.15 4.15
N LEU A 81 3.66 -9.78 5.06
CA LEU A 81 3.49 -10.00 6.49
C LEU A 81 2.30 -9.23 7.07
N ASP A 82 2.13 -7.95 6.73
CA ASP A 82 1.01 -7.12 7.19
C ASP A 82 -0.32 -7.72 6.74
N VAL A 83 -0.39 -8.20 5.49
CA VAL A 83 -1.57 -8.85 4.92
C VAL A 83 -1.86 -10.19 5.61
N ILE A 84 -0.84 -11.04 5.78
CA ILE A 84 -0.92 -12.33 6.48
C ILE A 84 -1.43 -12.14 7.92
N ASN A 85 -0.94 -11.12 8.61
CA ASN A 85 -1.32 -10.80 9.99
C ASN A 85 -2.69 -10.10 10.09
N GLY A 86 -3.42 -9.94 8.99
CA GLY A 86 -4.71 -9.24 8.98
C GLY A 86 -4.61 -7.74 9.32
N SER A 87 -3.41 -7.18 9.29
CA SER A 87 -3.10 -5.79 9.65
C SER A 87 -3.00 -4.91 8.39
N TYR A 88 -3.78 -5.23 7.36
CA TYR A 88 -3.85 -4.49 6.10
C TYR A 88 -4.76 -3.28 6.29
N ASN A 89 -4.17 -2.10 6.53
CA ASN A 89 -4.82 -0.80 6.36
C ASN A 89 -3.81 0.29 6.67
N ARG A 90 -3.26 0.87 5.63
CA ARG A 90 -2.15 1.81 5.74
C ARG A 90 -2.60 3.16 6.27
N MET A 91 -2.11 3.55 7.44
CA MET A 91 -2.23 4.92 7.95
C MET A 91 -1.06 5.77 7.46
N ILE A 92 -1.36 6.99 7.01
CA ILE A 92 -0.40 7.98 6.55
C ILE A 92 -0.59 9.31 7.27
N SER A 93 0.45 10.13 7.28
CA SER A 93 0.44 11.47 7.85
C SER A 93 -0.06 12.51 6.85
N ILE A 94 -0.33 13.73 7.32
CA ILE A 94 -0.60 14.87 6.42
C ILE A 94 0.55 15.11 5.45
N ASN A 95 1.81 14.98 5.90
CA ASN A 95 2.97 15.19 5.03
C ASN A 95 2.98 14.19 3.86
N ASP A 96 2.54 12.95 4.10
CA ASP A 96 2.43 11.97 3.03
C ASP A 96 1.36 12.37 2.01
N VAL A 97 0.22 12.93 2.46
CA VAL A 97 -0.82 13.46 1.55
C VAL A 97 -0.31 14.67 0.76
N VAL A 98 0.50 15.53 1.38
CA VAL A 98 1.18 16.64 0.69
C VAL A 98 2.08 16.10 -0.42
N GLU A 99 2.91 15.11 -0.12
CA GLU A 99 3.76 14.46 -1.12
C GLU A 99 2.94 13.80 -2.24
N MET A 100 1.88 13.07 -1.91
CA MET A 100 0.96 12.45 -2.89
C MET A 100 0.28 13.48 -3.79
N SER A 101 0.03 14.69 -3.29
CA SER A 101 -0.62 15.75 -4.07
C SER A 101 0.30 16.47 -5.07
N LYS A 102 1.59 16.11 -5.13
CA LYS A 102 2.52 16.69 -6.10
C LYS A 102 2.16 16.27 -7.52
N THR A 103 2.21 17.21 -8.44
CA THR A 103 2.02 16.98 -9.88
C THR A 103 3.10 17.69 -10.67
N GLU A 104 3.20 17.43 -11.97
CA GLU A 104 4.13 18.16 -12.84
C GLU A 104 3.90 19.68 -12.79
N LYS A 105 2.63 20.09 -12.70
CA LYS A 105 2.20 21.49 -12.60
C LYS A 105 2.35 22.06 -11.18
N ASN A 106 2.27 21.21 -10.15
CA ASN A 106 2.43 21.61 -8.76
C ASN A 106 3.45 20.72 -8.02
N LYS A 107 4.74 21.02 -8.20
CA LYS A 107 5.84 20.26 -7.62
C LYS A 107 5.90 20.31 -6.08
N LYS A 108 5.22 21.26 -5.45
CA LYS A 108 5.16 21.40 -3.99
C LYS A 108 3.97 20.65 -3.37
N GLY A 109 2.98 20.26 -4.19
CA GLY A 109 1.72 19.71 -3.70
C GLY A 109 0.88 20.76 -2.98
N TYR A 110 -0.17 20.31 -2.31
CA TYR A 110 -0.96 21.12 -1.40
C TYR A 110 -0.18 21.43 -0.12
N SER A 111 -0.49 22.55 0.53
CA SER A 111 0.14 22.88 1.80
C SER A 111 -0.40 22.00 2.94
N TYR A 112 0.43 21.77 3.96
CA TYR A 112 0.02 21.11 5.19
C TYR A 112 -1.23 21.77 5.80
N GLN A 113 -1.27 23.10 5.84
CA GLN A 113 -2.37 23.87 6.39
C GLN A 113 -3.67 23.64 5.61
N TYR A 114 -3.59 23.52 4.27
CA TYR A 114 -4.74 23.22 3.43
C TYR A 114 -5.29 21.82 3.75
N ILE A 115 -4.43 20.80 3.78
CA ILE A 115 -4.86 19.43 4.11
C ILE A 115 -5.47 19.36 5.52
N ASN A 116 -4.84 19.99 6.51
CA ASN A 116 -5.37 20.06 7.88
C ASN A 116 -6.74 20.77 7.93
N LYS A 117 -6.96 21.79 7.10
CA LYS A 117 -8.25 22.46 6.97
C LYS A 117 -9.31 21.54 6.37
N GLU A 118 -8.98 20.79 5.32
CA GLU A 118 -9.92 19.86 4.69
C GLU A 118 -10.28 18.69 5.62
N ILE A 119 -9.36 18.26 6.51
CA ILE A 119 -9.67 17.29 7.58
C ILE A 119 -10.67 17.87 8.57
N LYS A 120 -10.42 19.08 9.08
CA LYS A 120 -11.32 19.77 10.02
C LYS A 120 -12.69 20.07 9.42
N ALA A 121 -12.77 20.27 8.11
CA ALA A 121 -14.01 20.47 7.37
C ALA A 121 -14.76 19.16 7.07
N GLY A 122 -14.22 18.00 7.46
CA GLY A 122 -14.84 16.69 7.22
C GLY A 122 -14.72 16.18 5.78
N LYS A 123 -13.97 16.87 4.92
CA LYS A 123 -13.78 16.48 3.51
C LYS A 123 -12.70 15.43 3.32
N LEU A 124 -11.76 15.34 4.26
CA LEU A 124 -10.76 14.28 4.36
C LEU A 124 -10.89 13.60 5.72
N ARG A 125 -11.11 12.29 5.74
CA ARG A 125 -11.21 11.54 6.99
C ARG A 125 -9.82 11.40 7.63
N GLY A 126 -9.72 11.77 8.90
CA GLY A 126 -8.50 11.61 9.69
C GLY A 126 -8.82 11.35 11.15
N ILE A 127 -7.98 10.56 11.81
CA ILE A 127 -8.05 10.25 13.24
C ILE A 127 -6.87 10.94 13.92
N LYS A 128 -7.12 11.66 15.01
CA LYS A 128 -6.05 12.31 15.76
C LYS A 128 -5.47 11.32 16.77
N HIS A 129 -4.18 11.01 16.65
CA HIS A 129 -3.47 10.10 17.53
C HIS A 129 -2.13 10.73 17.96
N ASN A 130 -1.87 10.81 19.26
CA ASN A 130 -0.66 11.43 19.84
C ASN A 130 -0.31 12.81 19.24
N GLY A 131 -1.31 13.69 19.12
CA GLY A 131 -1.13 15.06 18.62
C GLY A 131 -0.99 15.19 17.10
N SER A 132 -0.90 14.09 16.36
CA SER A 132 -0.78 14.07 14.90
C SER A 132 -2.00 13.47 14.22
N TRP A 133 -2.32 13.93 13.00
CA TRP A 133 -3.37 13.32 12.19
C TRP A 133 -2.86 12.07 11.49
N GLN A 134 -3.62 11.00 11.60
CA GLN A 134 -3.46 9.76 10.86
C GLN A 134 -4.64 9.60 9.89
N ILE A 135 -4.34 9.33 8.63
CA ILE A 135 -5.29 9.30 7.52
C ILE A 135 -5.17 7.93 6.89
N GLN A 136 -6.28 7.24 6.60
CA GLN A 136 -6.19 6.00 5.83
C GLN A 136 -5.77 6.33 4.40
N TYR A 137 -4.84 5.57 3.83
CA TYR A 137 -4.32 5.82 2.48
C TYR A 137 -5.45 5.94 1.45
N LYS A 138 -6.45 5.06 1.50
CA LYS A 138 -7.64 5.10 0.63
C LYS A 138 -8.42 6.41 0.71
N ASP A 139 -8.55 6.98 1.91
CA ASP A 139 -9.31 8.21 2.13
C ASP A 139 -8.54 9.40 1.54
N ALA A 140 -7.20 9.36 1.62
CA ALA A 140 -6.35 10.33 0.94
C ALA A 140 -6.43 10.21 -0.59
N VAL A 141 -6.39 9.00 -1.16
CA VAL A 141 -6.54 8.78 -2.60
C VAL A 141 -7.88 9.32 -3.09
N LYS A 142 -8.99 8.89 -2.47
CA LYS A 142 -10.34 9.38 -2.81
C LYS A 142 -10.44 10.89 -2.72
N PHE A 143 -9.86 11.49 -1.68
CA PHE A 143 -9.82 12.94 -1.55
C PHE A 143 -9.05 13.60 -2.71
N LEU A 144 -7.88 13.09 -3.08
CA LEU A 144 -7.07 13.64 -4.17
C LEU A 144 -7.72 13.45 -5.55
N GLU A 145 -8.43 12.35 -5.78
CA GLU A 145 -9.23 12.11 -6.99
C GLU A 145 -10.32 13.18 -7.15
N THR A 146 -10.99 13.61 -6.07
CA THR A 146 -11.94 14.73 -6.13
C THR A 146 -11.30 16.06 -6.53
N LYS A 147 -9.96 16.15 -6.51
CA LYS A 147 -9.16 17.29 -6.94
C LYS A 147 -8.50 17.07 -8.30
N ASN A 148 -8.89 16.03 -9.04
CA ASN A 148 -8.29 15.62 -10.32
C ASN A 148 -6.80 15.22 -10.22
N ILE A 149 -6.38 14.65 -9.09
CA ILE A 149 -5.05 14.06 -8.92
C ILE A 149 -5.23 12.54 -8.83
N ILE A 150 -4.75 11.82 -9.85
CA ILE A 150 -4.84 10.36 -9.94
C ILE A 150 -3.55 9.75 -9.37
N ILE A 151 -3.70 8.85 -8.39
CA ILE A 151 -2.60 8.12 -7.75
C ILE A 151 -2.72 6.64 -8.17
N TYR A 152 -1.67 6.09 -8.80
CA TYR A 152 -1.62 4.70 -9.31
C TYR A 152 -0.88 3.73 -8.36
#